data_AF-A0A974C3X5-F1
#
_entry.id   AF-A0A974C3X5-F1
#
_cell.length_a   1.000
_cell.length_b   1.000
_cell.length_c   1.000
_cell.angle_alpha   90.00
_cell.angle_beta   90.00
_cell.angle_gamma   90.00
#
_symmetry.space_group_name_H-M   'P 1'
#
loop_
_entity.id
_entity.type
_entity.pdbx_description
1 polymer ?
#
loop_
_entity_poly.entity_id
_entity_poly.type
_entity_poly.pdbx_seq_one_letter_code
_entity_poly.pdbx_strand_id
1 'polypeptide(L)'
;MLRYVAGNSLRKYRLGEVDLRKPVCFQTPWFYVRIERCVRRYELKDVKKEEWFESKKVLGMLEARQEMEVVGGLNEEESKKLWKNVNVKELSNRQKDMCWLTVHKCLPTREFQRRRRVVDSEVCPREGCRIVENVNHVLWECGFAKNVWRKLGYFVVGLTGVQFLTLNMFLFGLCDVKSMTKQQERVLWLLMGCVKEVLWDVRNILVFRKEVISVRDCIGMICGKLYVYGIRDKKTLGLENAEGIWKFKKWKSWL
;
A
#
# COMPACT_ATOMS: atom_id res chain seq x y z
N MET A 1 7.65 -5.52 44.58
CA MET A 1 9.02 -5.20 44.15
C MET A 1 9.42 -6.20 43.06
N LEU A 2 9.35 -5.78 41.79
CA LEU A 2 9.59 -6.63 40.62
C LEU A 2 11.09 -6.96 40.49
N ARG A 3 11.45 -8.24 40.61
CA ARG A 3 12.79 -8.76 40.31
C ARG A 3 12.83 -9.05 38.80
N TYR A 4 13.99 -8.90 38.12
CA TYR A 4 14.11 -8.96 36.65
C TYR A 4 15.18 -9.98 36.20
N VAL A 5 14.77 -11.10 35.58
CA VAL A 5 15.61 -11.78 34.57
C VAL A 5 15.24 -11.18 33.24
N ALA A 6 15.88 -10.05 32.96
CA ALA A 6 15.95 -9.47 31.63
C ALA A 6 16.89 -10.28 30.70
N GLY A 7 17.29 -11.50 31.09
CA GLY A 7 18.50 -12.13 30.55
C GLY A 7 18.33 -13.50 29.92
N ASN A 8 17.33 -14.34 30.21
CA ASN A 8 17.43 -15.75 29.80
C ASN A 8 17.42 -15.94 28.28
N SER A 9 16.49 -15.29 27.59
CA SER A 9 16.40 -15.35 26.13
C SER A 9 17.60 -14.64 25.48
N LEU A 10 18.04 -13.49 26.01
CA LEU A 10 19.24 -12.81 25.48
C LEU A 10 20.53 -13.61 25.74
N ARG A 11 20.69 -14.23 26.92
CA ARG A 11 21.81 -15.10 27.29
C ARG A 11 21.88 -16.34 26.41
N LYS A 12 20.72 -16.98 26.16
CA LYS A 12 20.60 -18.15 25.27
C LYS A 12 21.16 -17.86 23.87
N TYR A 13 21.04 -16.62 23.41
CA TYR A 13 21.55 -16.16 22.11
C TYR A 13 22.80 -15.27 22.22
N ARG A 14 23.48 -15.24 23.39
CA ARG A 14 24.71 -14.47 23.64
C ARG A 14 24.59 -12.95 23.42
N LEU A 15 23.38 -12.41 23.57
CA LEU A 15 23.02 -10.99 23.40
C LEU A 15 23.12 -10.15 24.68
N GLY A 16 23.54 -10.75 25.80
CA GLY A 16 23.73 -10.04 27.07
C GLY A 16 24.70 -10.79 27.99
N GLU A 17 25.48 -10.05 28.76
CA GLU A 17 26.41 -10.58 29.76
C GLU A 17 25.71 -10.90 31.08
N VAL A 18 26.24 -11.88 31.80
CA VAL A 18 25.69 -12.32 33.09
C VAL A 18 26.27 -11.48 34.21
N ASP A 19 25.46 -10.61 34.80
CA ASP A 19 25.79 -9.91 36.04
C ASP A 19 25.06 -10.56 37.23
N LEU A 20 25.76 -11.43 37.95
CA LEU A 20 25.22 -12.19 39.08
C LEU A 20 24.91 -11.32 40.31
N ARG A 21 25.30 -10.03 40.29
CA ARG A 21 25.01 -9.06 41.36
C ARG A 21 23.58 -8.50 41.28
N LYS A 22 22.83 -8.79 40.21
CA LYS A 22 21.47 -8.27 39.99
C LYS A 22 20.39 -9.33 40.31
N PRO A 23 19.29 -8.95 40.99
CA PRO A 23 18.24 -9.88 41.40
C PRO A 23 17.47 -10.52 40.23
N VAL A 24 17.22 -11.83 40.35
CA VAL A 24 16.68 -12.73 39.30
C VAL A 24 15.14 -12.85 39.42
N CYS A 25 14.39 -12.65 38.32
CA CYS A 25 12.99 -13.05 38.13
C CYS A 25 12.87 -14.45 37.51
N PHE A 26 11.98 -15.28 38.03
CA PHE A 26 11.65 -16.57 37.39
C PHE A 26 10.52 -16.47 36.35
N GLN A 27 9.83 -15.32 36.28
CA GLN A 27 8.80 -15.07 35.27
C GLN A 27 9.38 -14.30 34.08
N THR A 28 9.38 -14.92 32.91
CA THR A 28 9.84 -14.29 31.66
C THR A 28 8.83 -13.24 31.19
N PRO A 29 9.20 -11.96 31.08
CA PRO A 29 8.32 -10.94 30.53
C PRO A 29 7.86 -11.27 29.09
N TRP A 30 6.64 -10.89 28.75
CA TRP A 30 6.01 -11.23 27.46
C TRP A 30 6.83 -10.79 26.22
N PHE A 31 7.57 -9.69 26.32
CA PHE A 31 8.41 -9.19 25.22
C PHE A 31 9.63 -10.09 24.96
N TYR A 32 10.22 -10.73 25.99
CA TYR A 32 11.28 -11.73 25.81
C TYR A 32 10.74 -13.03 25.20
N VAL A 33 9.52 -13.43 25.57
CA VAL A 33 8.84 -14.54 24.90
C VAL A 33 8.65 -14.25 23.41
N ARG A 34 8.34 -12.99 23.06
CA ARG A 34 8.19 -12.56 21.67
C ARG A 34 9.52 -12.56 20.91
N ILE A 35 10.62 -12.14 21.56
CA ILE A 35 11.97 -12.24 20.99
C ILE A 35 12.34 -13.70 20.76
N GLU A 36 12.14 -14.60 21.72
CA GLU A 36 12.45 -16.02 21.56
C GLU A 36 11.62 -16.65 20.43
N ARG A 37 10.33 -16.30 20.32
CA ARG A 37 9.49 -16.74 19.21
C ARG A 37 10.03 -16.22 17.87
N CYS A 38 10.50 -14.98 17.81
CA CYS A 38 11.14 -14.40 16.62
C CYS A 38 12.41 -15.16 16.24
N VAL A 39 13.33 -15.36 17.18
CA VAL A 39 14.59 -16.09 16.95
C VAL A 39 14.34 -17.51 16.46
N ARG A 40 13.35 -18.19 17.04
CA ARG A 40 12.97 -19.54 16.59
C ARG A 40 12.36 -19.54 15.20
N ARG A 41 11.41 -18.64 14.93
CA ARG A 41 10.69 -18.57 13.66
C ARG A 41 11.60 -18.26 12.48
N TYR A 42 12.58 -17.39 12.70
CA TYR A 42 13.50 -16.95 11.66
C TYR A 42 14.88 -17.57 11.79
N GLU A 43 15.03 -18.65 12.55
CA GLU A 43 16.30 -19.41 12.70
C GLU A 43 17.52 -18.54 13.05
N LEU A 44 17.33 -17.48 13.84
CA LEU A 44 18.40 -16.50 14.16
C LEU A 44 19.33 -16.97 15.28
N LYS A 45 19.38 -18.28 15.56
CA LYS A 45 20.10 -18.84 16.72
C LYS A 45 21.62 -18.67 16.60
N ASP A 46 22.13 -18.72 15.36
CA ASP A 46 23.56 -18.70 15.05
C ASP A 46 24.07 -17.34 14.55
N VAL A 47 23.21 -16.31 14.62
CA VAL A 47 23.58 -14.95 14.21
C VAL A 47 24.59 -14.37 15.20
N LYS A 48 25.68 -13.80 14.68
CA LYS A 48 26.77 -13.25 15.49
C LYS A 48 26.30 -12.07 16.34
N LYS A 49 26.94 -11.88 17.50
CA LYS A 49 26.60 -10.80 18.45
C LYS A 49 26.66 -9.44 17.76
N GLU A 50 27.66 -9.20 16.92
CA GLU A 50 27.88 -7.94 16.22
C GLU A 50 26.75 -7.63 15.23
N GLU A 51 26.22 -8.66 14.55
CA GLU A 51 25.15 -8.52 13.57
C GLU A 51 23.80 -8.22 14.23
N TRP A 52 23.57 -8.70 15.45
CA TRP A 52 22.36 -8.41 16.24
C TRP A 52 22.23 -6.94 16.63
N PHE A 53 23.34 -6.25 16.84
CA PHE A 53 23.34 -4.82 17.17
C PHE A 53 23.20 -3.92 15.94
N GLU A 54 23.34 -4.48 14.74
CA GLU A 54 23.10 -3.78 13.48
C GLU A 54 21.67 -4.00 12.98
N SER A 55 20.78 -3.05 13.26
CA SER A 55 19.36 -3.14 12.88
C SER A 55 19.13 -3.48 11.40
N LYS A 56 19.97 -2.93 10.49
CA LYS A 56 19.89 -3.24 9.06
C LYS A 56 20.23 -4.69 8.74
N LYS A 57 21.22 -5.30 9.41
CA LYS A 57 21.60 -6.70 9.19
C LYS A 57 20.51 -7.63 9.71
N VAL A 58 19.99 -7.37 10.91
CA VAL A 58 18.87 -8.14 11.47
C VAL A 58 17.63 -8.06 10.56
N LEU A 59 17.26 -6.87 10.11
CA LEU A 59 16.15 -6.70 9.17
C LEU A 59 16.40 -7.44 7.86
N GLY A 60 17.60 -7.36 7.28
CA GLY A 60 17.95 -8.10 6.07
C GLY A 60 17.84 -9.62 6.23
N MET A 61 18.26 -10.16 7.38
CA MET A 61 18.11 -11.59 7.70
C MET A 61 16.65 -11.99 7.87
N LEU A 62 15.86 -11.15 8.53
CA LEU A 62 14.41 -11.37 8.69
C LEU A 62 13.72 -11.35 7.32
N GLU A 63 14.01 -10.36 6.48
CA GLU A 63 13.46 -10.22 5.14
C GLU A 63 13.83 -11.42 4.25
N ALA A 64 15.05 -11.94 4.35
CA ALA A 64 15.49 -13.10 3.58
C ALA A 64 14.78 -14.41 3.98
N ARG A 65 14.32 -14.50 5.23
CA ARG A 65 13.70 -15.70 5.81
C ARG A 65 12.18 -15.57 5.99
N GLN A 66 11.62 -14.40 5.71
CA GLN A 66 10.19 -14.19 5.71
C GLN A 66 9.60 -14.86 4.49
N GLU A 67 8.76 -15.86 4.72
CA GLU A 67 7.83 -16.33 3.71
C GLU A 67 6.93 -15.15 3.32
N MET A 68 7.02 -14.76 2.06
CA MET A 68 6.23 -13.70 1.48
C MET A 68 4.92 -14.31 0.99
N GLU A 69 3.79 -13.69 1.34
CA GLU A 69 2.48 -14.15 0.90
C GLU A 69 2.35 -13.94 -0.61
N VAL A 70 2.29 -15.04 -1.35
CA VAL A 70 2.03 -15.01 -2.80
C VAL A 70 0.60 -14.57 -3.03
N VAL A 71 0.43 -13.47 -3.77
CA VAL A 71 -0.90 -12.96 -4.10
C VAL A 71 -1.50 -13.82 -5.20
N GLY A 72 -2.70 -14.35 -4.97
CA GLY A 72 -3.37 -15.23 -5.94
C GLY A 72 -3.48 -14.59 -7.33
N GLY A 73 -2.96 -15.29 -8.34
CA GLY A 73 -2.89 -14.82 -9.73
C GLY A 73 -1.58 -14.16 -10.13
N LEU A 74 -0.61 -14.04 -9.21
CA LEU A 74 0.74 -13.55 -9.48
C LEU A 74 1.78 -14.64 -9.15
N ASN A 75 2.94 -14.58 -9.80
CA ASN A 75 4.10 -15.37 -9.42
C ASN A 75 4.85 -14.75 -8.21
N GLU A 76 5.89 -15.43 -7.71
CA GLU A 76 6.65 -14.97 -6.54
C GLU A 76 7.38 -13.63 -6.78
N GLU A 77 7.96 -13.44 -7.96
CA GLU A 77 8.70 -12.22 -8.31
C GLU A 77 7.76 -11.01 -8.42
N GLU A 78 6.62 -11.20 -9.06
CA GLU A 78 5.53 -10.22 -9.18
C GLU A 78 4.96 -9.87 -7.81
N SER A 79 4.71 -10.87 -6.96
CA SER A 79 4.23 -10.65 -5.59
C SER A 79 5.25 -9.86 -4.78
N LYS A 80 6.56 -10.15 -4.92
CA LYS A 80 7.64 -9.37 -4.29
C LYS A 80 7.67 -7.92 -4.77
N LYS A 81 7.53 -7.69 -6.09
CA LYS A 81 7.45 -6.34 -6.68
C LYS A 81 6.20 -5.60 -6.17
N LEU A 82 5.06 -6.26 -6.12
CA LEU A 82 3.82 -5.73 -5.57
C LEU A 82 3.98 -5.29 -4.10
N TRP A 83 4.56 -6.12 -3.23
CA TRP A 83 4.66 -5.77 -1.81
C TRP A 83 5.61 -4.61 -1.57
N LYS A 84 6.63 -4.48 -2.42
CA LYS A 84 7.48 -3.30 -2.48
C LYS A 84 6.71 -2.06 -2.93
N ASN A 85 5.88 -2.18 -3.96
CA ASN A 85 5.07 -1.09 -4.50
C ASN A 85 4.03 -0.56 -3.48
N VAL A 86 3.35 -1.46 -2.77
CA VAL A 86 2.38 -1.11 -1.72
C VAL A 86 3.01 -0.26 -0.61
N ASN A 87 4.30 -0.48 -0.32
CA ASN A 87 5.05 0.17 0.76
C ASN A 87 5.95 1.33 0.31
N VAL A 88 5.80 1.83 -0.93
CA VAL A 88 6.58 2.96 -1.46
C VAL A 88 6.45 4.18 -0.53
N LYS A 89 7.59 4.76 -0.13
CA LYS A 89 7.65 5.81 0.91
C LYS A 89 6.90 7.06 0.52
N GLU A 90 6.85 7.35 -0.77
CA GLU A 90 6.24 8.55 -1.35
C GLU A 90 4.73 8.57 -1.16
N LEU A 91 4.07 7.41 -1.18
CA LEU A 91 2.64 7.32 -0.91
C LEU A 91 2.31 7.80 0.51
N SER A 92 1.20 8.52 0.64
CA SER A 92 0.64 8.81 1.96
C SER A 92 0.25 7.50 2.67
N ASN A 93 0.23 7.50 4.01
CA ASN A 93 -0.15 6.30 4.76
C ASN A 93 -1.53 5.79 4.36
N ARG A 94 -2.49 6.69 4.15
CA ARG A 94 -3.81 6.34 3.63
C ARG A 94 -3.76 5.65 2.27
N GLN A 95 -2.88 6.07 1.37
CA GLN A 95 -2.74 5.42 0.06
C GLN A 95 -2.05 4.06 0.15
N LYS A 96 -1.10 3.89 1.07
CA LYS A 96 -0.51 2.58 1.39
C LYS A 96 -1.58 1.64 1.92
N ASP A 97 -2.39 2.10 2.87
CA ASP A 97 -3.52 1.32 3.42
C ASP A 97 -4.50 0.95 2.31
N MET A 98 -4.84 1.90 1.42
CA MET A 98 -5.72 1.63 0.28
C MET A 98 -5.14 0.59 -0.67
N CYS A 99 -3.85 0.68 -1.03
CA CYS A 99 -3.18 -0.32 -1.86
C CYS A 99 -3.19 -1.70 -1.18
N TRP A 100 -2.84 -1.76 0.10
CA TRP A 100 -2.82 -3.00 0.88
C TRP A 100 -4.21 -3.64 0.98
N LEU A 101 -5.23 -2.87 1.34
CA LEU A 101 -6.62 -3.34 1.44
C LEU A 101 -7.18 -3.79 0.09
N THR A 102 -6.74 -3.14 -1.00
CA THR A 102 -7.12 -3.51 -2.37
C THR A 102 -6.55 -4.89 -2.73
N VAL A 103 -5.25 -5.11 -2.46
CA VAL A 103 -4.59 -6.39 -2.73
C VAL A 103 -5.23 -7.54 -1.96
N HIS A 104 -5.46 -7.36 -0.66
CA HIS A 104 -6.11 -8.39 0.17
C HIS A 104 -7.63 -8.50 -0.03
N LYS A 105 -8.22 -7.69 -0.92
CA LYS A 105 -9.67 -7.62 -1.15
C LYS A 105 -10.47 -7.42 0.16
N CYS A 106 -9.92 -6.61 1.06
CA CYS A 106 -10.43 -6.37 2.41
C CYS A 106 -11.04 -4.97 2.59
N LEU A 107 -11.24 -4.22 1.50
CA LEU A 107 -12.09 -3.04 1.54
C LEU A 107 -13.51 -3.45 1.96
N PRO A 108 -14.20 -2.69 2.82
CA PRO A 108 -15.55 -3.00 3.26
C PRO A 108 -16.56 -2.66 2.16
N THR A 109 -16.48 -3.36 1.04
CA THR A 109 -17.48 -3.34 -0.03
C THR A 109 -18.76 -4.04 0.43
N ARG A 110 -19.87 -3.93 -0.31
CA ARG A 110 -21.13 -4.57 0.05
C ARG A 110 -21.00 -6.10 0.06
N GLU A 111 -20.24 -6.69 -0.85
CA GLU A 111 -19.90 -8.11 -0.81
C GLU A 111 -19.21 -8.48 0.52
N PHE A 112 -18.16 -7.75 0.90
CA PHE A 112 -17.42 -7.99 2.14
C PHE A 112 -18.30 -7.84 3.39
N GLN A 113 -19.16 -6.82 3.40
CA GLN A 113 -20.09 -6.53 4.48
C GLN A 113 -21.21 -7.59 4.57
N ARG A 114 -21.73 -8.06 3.42
CA ARG A 114 -22.78 -9.09 3.34
C ARG A 114 -22.29 -10.41 3.91
N ARG A 115 -21.07 -10.84 3.56
CA ARG A 115 -20.43 -12.04 4.14
C ARG A 115 -20.30 -11.98 5.66
N ARG A 116 -20.25 -10.77 6.25
CA ARG A 116 -20.21 -10.53 7.70
C ARG A 116 -21.58 -10.19 8.31
N ARG A 117 -22.66 -10.32 7.54
CA ARG A 117 -24.03 -10.03 7.97
C ARG A 117 -24.23 -8.59 8.47
N VAL A 118 -23.46 -7.65 7.93
CA VAL A 118 -23.58 -6.20 8.25
C VAL A 118 -24.63 -5.53 7.37
N VAL A 119 -24.89 -6.07 6.18
CA VAL A 119 -25.83 -5.52 5.20
C VAL A 119 -26.64 -6.64 4.53
N ASP A 120 -27.80 -6.27 4.00
CA ASP A 120 -28.71 -7.23 3.35
C ASP A 120 -28.45 -7.49 1.88
N SER A 121 -27.84 -6.52 1.19
CA SER A 121 -27.54 -6.60 -0.23
C SER A 121 -26.05 -6.41 -0.48
N GLU A 122 -25.50 -7.25 -1.37
CA GLU A 122 -24.15 -7.16 -1.88
C GLU A 122 -24.03 -6.28 -3.14
N VAL A 123 -25.13 -5.72 -3.62
CA VAL A 123 -25.19 -4.93 -4.85
C VAL A 123 -24.57 -3.55 -4.67
N CYS A 124 -23.94 -3.05 -5.73
CA CYS A 124 -23.39 -1.70 -5.81
C CYS A 124 -24.41 -0.63 -5.39
N PRO A 125 -24.05 0.32 -4.50
CA PRO A 125 -24.97 1.35 -4.02
C PRO A 125 -25.27 2.44 -5.06
N ARG A 126 -24.63 2.42 -6.23
CA ARG A 126 -24.86 3.42 -7.28
C ARG A 126 -26.13 3.09 -8.04
N GLU A 127 -26.94 4.12 -8.24
CA GLU A 127 -28.19 4.01 -9.01
C GLU A 127 -27.95 3.40 -10.40
N GLY A 128 -28.83 2.49 -10.81
CA GLY A 128 -28.73 1.77 -12.08
C GLY A 128 -27.67 0.67 -12.11
N CYS A 129 -26.79 0.58 -11.10
CA CYS A 129 -25.81 -0.51 -11.03
C CYS A 129 -26.39 -1.71 -10.28
N ARG A 130 -26.45 -2.88 -10.94
CA ARG A 130 -27.01 -4.12 -10.38
C ARG A 130 -25.97 -5.22 -10.17
N ILE A 131 -24.69 -4.86 -10.21
CA ILE A 131 -23.57 -5.79 -10.09
C ILE A 131 -23.14 -5.88 -8.62
N VAL A 132 -22.64 -7.04 -8.20
CA VAL A 132 -22.04 -7.26 -6.88
C VAL A 132 -20.88 -6.29 -6.66
N GLU A 133 -20.91 -5.56 -5.55
CA GLU A 133 -19.87 -4.62 -5.18
C GLU A 133 -18.69 -5.36 -4.54
N ASN A 134 -17.74 -5.79 -5.36
CA ASN A 134 -16.42 -6.22 -4.94
C ASN A 134 -15.36 -5.13 -5.22
N VAL A 135 -14.10 -5.36 -4.82
CA VAL A 135 -13.02 -4.37 -4.98
C VAL A 135 -12.77 -4.00 -6.44
N ASN A 136 -12.71 -4.99 -7.34
CA ASN A 136 -12.52 -4.77 -8.77
C ASN A 136 -13.67 -3.96 -9.35
N HIS A 137 -14.90 -4.26 -8.93
CA HIS A 137 -16.08 -3.53 -9.34
C HIS A 137 -15.97 -2.05 -8.97
N VAL A 138 -15.77 -1.73 -7.68
CA VAL A 138 -15.76 -0.35 -7.19
C VAL A 138 -14.67 0.49 -7.86
N LEU A 139 -13.48 -0.09 -8.05
CA LEU A 139 -12.31 0.66 -8.49
C LEU A 139 -12.07 0.63 -10.01
N TRP A 140 -12.64 -0.34 -10.73
CA TRP A 140 -12.33 -0.57 -12.14
C TRP A 140 -13.56 -0.82 -13.01
N GLU A 141 -14.43 -1.77 -12.65
CA GLU A 141 -15.46 -2.28 -13.56
C GLU A 141 -16.78 -1.51 -13.52
N CYS A 142 -17.05 -0.81 -12.42
CA CYS A 142 -18.25 0.00 -12.23
C CYS A 142 -18.37 1.05 -13.33
N GLY A 143 -19.58 1.28 -13.84
CA GLY A 143 -19.82 2.30 -14.88
C GLY A 143 -19.30 3.69 -14.49
N PHE A 144 -19.39 4.04 -13.21
CA PHE A 144 -18.79 5.28 -12.70
C PHE A 144 -17.26 5.27 -12.79
N ALA A 145 -16.59 4.21 -12.32
CA ALA A 145 -15.15 4.08 -12.38
C ALA A 145 -14.64 4.07 -13.83
N LYS A 146 -15.31 3.34 -14.73
CA LYS A 146 -15.04 3.35 -16.17
C LYS A 146 -15.14 4.76 -16.77
N ASN A 147 -16.12 5.56 -16.35
CA ASN A 147 -16.25 6.94 -16.81
C ASN A 147 -15.10 7.83 -16.31
N VAL A 148 -14.65 7.64 -15.07
CA VAL A 148 -13.46 8.31 -14.53
C VAL A 148 -12.22 7.93 -15.35
N TRP A 149 -11.97 6.63 -15.56
CA TRP A 149 -10.83 6.15 -16.35
C TRP A 149 -10.84 6.66 -17.78
N ARG A 150 -12.02 6.66 -18.43
CA ARG A 150 -12.18 7.20 -19.78
C ARG A 150 -11.76 8.66 -19.88
N LYS A 151 -12.17 9.50 -18.92
CA LYS A 151 -11.80 10.91 -18.89
C LYS A 151 -10.33 11.13 -18.49
N LEU A 152 -9.77 10.27 -17.64
CA LEU A 152 -8.35 10.30 -17.29
C LEU A 152 -7.44 9.73 -18.37
N GLY A 153 -7.96 9.14 -19.45
CA GLY A 153 -7.17 8.44 -20.47
C GLY A 153 -6.04 9.29 -21.06
N TYR A 154 -6.37 10.46 -21.63
CA TYR A 154 -5.36 11.38 -22.17
C TYR A 154 -4.42 11.93 -21.10
N PHE A 155 -4.91 12.09 -19.87
CA PHE A 155 -4.12 12.53 -18.74
C PHE A 155 -3.06 11.50 -18.33
N VAL A 156 -3.43 10.22 -18.26
CA VAL A 156 -2.50 9.10 -18.02
C VAL A 156 -1.44 9.06 -19.12
N VAL A 157 -1.86 9.09 -20.39
CA VAL A 157 -0.95 9.09 -21.54
C VAL A 157 0.03 10.28 -21.49
N GLY A 158 -0.47 11.48 -21.22
CA GLY A 158 0.35 12.69 -21.17
C GLY A 158 1.41 12.68 -20.07
N LEU A 159 1.08 12.10 -18.90
CA LEU A 159 1.98 12.01 -17.77
C LEU A 159 2.98 10.86 -17.88
N THR A 160 2.52 9.68 -18.29
CA THR A 160 3.31 8.44 -18.13
C THR A 160 3.70 7.79 -19.45
N GLY A 161 3.05 8.18 -20.56
CA GLY A 161 3.21 7.53 -21.86
C GLY A 161 2.47 6.20 -22.00
N VAL A 162 1.77 5.74 -20.96
CA VAL A 162 1.03 4.47 -20.98
C VAL A 162 -0.27 4.63 -21.77
N GLN A 163 -0.36 3.96 -22.92
CA GLN A 163 -1.54 3.99 -23.78
C GLN A 163 -2.68 3.10 -23.26
N PHE A 164 -2.34 1.93 -22.72
CA PHE A 164 -3.29 0.94 -22.27
C PHE A 164 -3.03 0.59 -20.80
N LEU A 165 -3.94 1.01 -19.93
CA LEU A 165 -3.86 0.68 -18.51
C LEU A 165 -4.56 -0.66 -18.26
N THR A 166 -3.83 -1.62 -17.68
CA THR A 166 -4.40 -2.91 -17.28
C THR A 166 -4.85 -2.90 -15.82
N LEU A 167 -5.73 -3.85 -15.48
CA LEU A 167 -6.14 -4.03 -14.08
C LEU A 167 -4.93 -4.35 -13.18
N ASN A 168 -3.96 -5.15 -13.64
CA ASN A 168 -2.76 -5.48 -12.85
C ASN A 168 -1.87 -4.26 -12.64
N MET A 169 -1.67 -3.40 -13.66
CA MET A 169 -0.97 -2.13 -13.49
C MET A 169 -1.65 -1.26 -12.43
N PHE A 170 -2.99 -1.20 -12.48
CA PHE A 170 -3.75 -0.42 -11.52
C PHE A 170 -3.70 -1.01 -10.10
N LEU A 171 -4.06 -2.27 -9.91
CA LEU A 171 -4.16 -2.89 -8.59
C LEU A 171 -2.79 -3.07 -7.94
N PHE A 172 -1.78 -3.49 -8.72
CA PHE A 172 -0.53 -4.05 -8.21
C PHE A 172 0.71 -3.20 -8.55
N GLY A 173 0.58 -2.24 -9.47
CA GLY A 173 1.71 -1.43 -9.93
C GLY A 173 2.71 -2.23 -10.75
N LEU A 174 2.30 -3.40 -11.26
CA LEU A 174 3.11 -4.25 -12.12
C LEU A 174 3.08 -3.67 -13.53
N CYS A 175 4.07 -2.81 -13.79
CA CYS A 175 4.32 -2.24 -15.10
C CYS A 175 5.42 -3.06 -15.78
N ASP A 176 5.06 -3.81 -16.81
CA ASP A 176 6.01 -4.55 -17.65
C ASP A 176 6.22 -3.87 -19.00
N VAL A 177 6.07 -2.54 -19.01
CA VAL A 177 6.28 -1.71 -20.19
C VAL A 177 7.78 -1.45 -20.30
N LYS A 178 8.47 -2.23 -21.15
CA LYS A 178 9.94 -2.15 -21.36
C LYS A 178 10.45 -0.73 -21.67
N SER A 179 9.60 0.16 -22.19
CA SER A 179 9.93 1.54 -22.54
C SER A 179 9.67 2.56 -21.43
N MET A 180 9.13 2.18 -20.27
CA MET A 180 8.88 3.10 -19.17
C MET A 180 10.15 3.41 -18.38
N THR A 181 10.39 4.70 -18.15
CA THR A 181 11.38 5.16 -17.18
C THR A 181 10.89 4.93 -15.75
N LYS A 182 11.82 4.80 -14.79
CA LYS A 182 11.49 4.73 -13.35
C LYS A 182 10.64 5.92 -12.87
N GLN A 183 10.85 7.09 -13.47
CA GLN A 183 10.06 8.28 -13.15
C GLN A 183 8.61 8.16 -13.63
N GLN A 184 8.39 7.61 -14.82
CA GLN A 184 7.03 7.34 -15.32
C GLN A 184 6.33 6.28 -14.48
N GLU A 185 7.03 5.21 -14.08
CA GLU A 185 6.50 4.17 -13.18
C GLU A 185 6.08 4.76 -11.83
N ARG A 186 6.94 5.60 -11.25
CA ARG A 186 6.64 6.35 -10.03
C ARG A 186 5.38 7.21 -10.20
N VAL A 187 5.32 8.06 -11.23
CA VAL A 187 4.19 8.96 -11.47
C VAL A 187 2.89 8.18 -11.68
N LEU A 188 2.95 7.09 -12.46
CA LEU A 188 1.82 6.20 -12.67
C LEU A 188 1.32 5.65 -11.34
N TRP A 189 2.21 5.14 -10.50
CA TRP A 189 1.83 4.55 -9.21
C TRP A 189 1.22 5.58 -8.25
N LEU A 190 1.78 6.80 -8.19
CA LEU A 190 1.19 7.90 -7.41
C LEU A 190 -0.21 8.27 -7.91
N LEU A 191 -0.41 8.31 -9.23
CA LEU A 191 -1.73 8.52 -9.83
C LEU A 191 -2.69 7.39 -9.44
N MET A 192 -2.26 6.12 -9.54
CA MET A 192 -3.11 4.98 -9.15
C MET A 192 -3.47 5.02 -7.67
N GLY A 193 -2.56 5.44 -6.79
CA GLY A 193 -2.85 5.67 -5.38
C GLY A 193 -3.94 6.73 -5.17
N CYS A 194 -3.83 7.87 -5.87
CA CYS A 194 -4.85 8.93 -5.82
C CYS A 194 -6.22 8.45 -6.34
N VAL A 195 -6.25 7.70 -7.45
CA VAL A 195 -7.50 7.19 -8.02
C VAL A 195 -8.16 6.18 -7.08
N LYS A 196 -7.41 5.23 -6.51
CA LYS A 196 -7.95 4.26 -5.53
C LYS A 196 -8.58 4.98 -4.34
N GLU A 197 -7.83 5.92 -3.76
CA GLU A 197 -8.28 6.67 -2.59
C GLU A 197 -9.55 7.47 -2.91
N VAL A 198 -9.58 8.22 -4.01
CA VAL A 198 -10.73 9.08 -4.34
C VAL A 198 -11.95 8.27 -4.76
N LEU A 199 -11.81 7.21 -5.56
CA LEU A 199 -12.95 6.36 -5.92
C LEU A 199 -13.59 5.74 -4.67
N TRP A 200 -12.76 5.33 -3.72
CA TRP A 200 -13.20 4.82 -2.43
C TRP A 200 -13.89 5.89 -1.58
N ASP A 201 -13.31 7.09 -1.50
CA ASP A 201 -13.89 8.23 -0.76
C ASP A 201 -15.24 8.65 -1.34
N VAL A 202 -15.34 8.77 -2.66
CA VAL A 202 -16.60 9.09 -3.35
C VAL A 202 -17.65 8.01 -3.10
N ARG A 203 -17.27 6.73 -3.13
CA ARG A 203 -18.19 5.63 -2.76
C ARG A 203 -18.66 5.77 -1.31
N ASN A 204 -17.76 6.09 -0.38
CA ASN A 204 -18.12 6.25 1.03
C ASN A 204 -19.02 7.47 1.27
N ILE A 205 -18.79 8.58 0.57
CA ILE A 205 -19.68 9.74 0.58
C ILE A 205 -21.09 9.32 0.14
N LEU A 206 -21.21 8.56 -0.95
CA LEU A 206 -22.50 8.03 -1.40
C LEU A 206 -23.15 7.12 -0.34
N VAL A 207 -22.40 6.22 0.28
CA VAL A 207 -22.97 5.24 1.23
C VAL A 207 -23.39 5.89 2.54
N PHE A 208 -22.53 6.73 3.12
CA PHE A 208 -22.70 7.28 4.48
C PHE A 208 -23.42 8.62 4.48
N ARG A 209 -23.23 9.46 3.46
CA ARG A 209 -23.83 10.80 3.36
C ARG A 209 -24.98 10.88 2.36
N LYS A 210 -25.18 9.84 1.54
CA LYS A 210 -26.18 9.81 0.47
C LYS A 210 -25.98 10.91 -0.59
N GLU A 211 -24.76 11.42 -0.69
CA GLU A 211 -24.39 12.46 -1.65
C GLU A 211 -23.77 11.83 -2.90
N VAL A 212 -24.20 12.29 -4.07
CA VAL A 212 -23.65 11.85 -5.36
C VAL A 212 -22.59 12.85 -5.83
N ILE A 213 -21.34 12.42 -5.86
CA ILE A 213 -20.25 13.19 -6.47
C ILE A 213 -20.23 12.91 -7.97
N SER A 214 -20.20 13.97 -8.77
CA SER A 214 -20.12 13.85 -10.23
C SER A 214 -18.76 13.27 -10.67
N VAL A 215 -18.70 12.71 -11.88
CA VAL A 215 -17.43 12.25 -12.46
C VAL A 215 -16.42 13.41 -12.57
N ARG A 216 -16.89 14.62 -12.88
CA ARG A 216 -16.06 15.83 -12.98
C ARG A 216 -15.42 16.19 -11.65
N ASP A 217 -16.19 16.19 -10.58
CA ASP A 217 -15.71 16.53 -9.24
C ASP A 217 -14.76 15.45 -8.72
N CYS A 218 -15.06 14.18 -8.98
CA CYS A 218 -14.15 13.07 -8.69
C CYS A 218 -12.78 13.24 -9.37
N ILE A 219 -12.76 13.67 -10.64
CA ILE A 219 -11.51 13.97 -11.36
C ILE A 219 -10.81 15.16 -10.71
N GLY A 220 -11.53 16.22 -10.36
CA GLY A 220 -10.99 17.38 -9.64
C GLY A 220 -10.31 16.98 -8.32
N MET A 221 -10.92 16.08 -7.55
CA MET A 221 -10.35 15.52 -6.32
C MET A 221 -9.08 14.70 -6.58
N ILE A 222 -9.05 13.88 -7.63
CA ILE A 222 -7.87 13.10 -8.04
C ILE A 222 -6.72 14.04 -8.40
N CYS A 223 -6.99 15.03 -9.26
CA CYS A 223 -6.00 16.03 -9.68
C CYS A 223 -5.51 16.86 -8.48
N GLY A 224 -6.40 17.24 -7.56
CA GLY A 224 -6.04 17.95 -6.33
C GLY A 224 -5.05 17.16 -5.47
N LYS A 225 -5.31 15.86 -5.26
CA LYS A 225 -4.36 14.99 -4.52
C LYS A 225 -3.05 14.81 -5.26
N LEU A 226 -3.09 14.63 -6.58
CA LEU A 226 -1.88 14.48 -7.39
C LEU A 226 -1.04 15.76 -7.38
N TYR A 227 -1.68 16.93 -7.37
CA TYR A 227 -1.01 18.22 -7.29
C TYR A 227 -0.19 18.38 -6.01
N VAL A 228 -0.62 17.78 -4.90
CA VAL A 228 0.16 17.77 -3.64
C VAL A 228 1.51 17.05 -3.83
N TYR A 229 1.56 15.95 -4.60
CA TYR A 229 2.84 15.32 -4.97
C TYR A 229 3.68 16.24 -5.85
N GLY A 230 3.03 16.93 -6.77
CA GLY A 230 3.62 17.99 -7.57
C GLY A 230 4.33 19.08 -6.77
N ILE A 231 3.65 19.64 -5.75
CA ILE A 231 4.21 20.65 -4.85
C ILE A 231 5.39 20.08 -4.07
N ARG A 232 5.28 18.84 -3.59
CA ARG A 232 6.38 18.16 -2.86
C ARG A 232 7.60 18.04 -3.75
N ASP A 233 7.43 17.57 -4.99
CA ASP A 233 8.52 17.41 -5.95
C ASP A 233 9.11 18.78 -6.35
N LYS A 234 8.29 19.83 -6.48
CA LYS A 234 8.78 21.20 -6.70
C LYS A 234 9.71 21.67 -5.56
N LYS A 235 9.40 21.31 -4.31
CA LYS A 235 10.23 21.64 -3.15
C LYS A 235 11.54 20.84 -3.11
N THR A 236 11.53 19.58 -3.52
CA THR A 236 12.71 18.71 -3.45
C THR A 236 13.60 18.73 -4.68
N LEU A 237 13.03 18.89 -5.88
CA LEU A 237 13.73 18.79 -7.17
C LEU A 237 13.90 20.14 -7.88
N GLY A 238 13.24 21.19 -7.41
CA GLY A 238 13.16 22.49 -8.08
C GLY A 238 12.01 22.58 -9.08
N LEU A 239 11.68 23.81 -9.50
CA LEU A 239 10.51 24.11 -10.33
C LEU A 239 10.59 23.46 -11.72
N GLU A 240 11.69 23.64 -12.44
CA GLU A 240 11.83 23.17 -13.83
C GLU A 240 11.74 21.64 -13.92
N ASN A 241 12.43 20.93 -13.02
CA ASN A 241 12.39 19.47 -12.96
C ASN A 241 10.98 18.95 -12.62
N ALA A 242 10.33 19.55 -11.62
CA ALA A 242 8.96 19.18 -11.28
C ALA A 242 7.98 19.49 -12.42
N GLU A 243 8.16 20.58 -13.15
CA GLU A 243 7.32 20.93 -14.28
C GLU A 243 7.54 19.99 -15.47
N GLY A 244 8.77 19.51 -15.70
CA GLY A 244 9.07 18.48 -16.70
C GLY A 244 8.40 17.14 -16.40
N ILE A 245 8.32 16.77 -15.12
CA ILE A 245 7.67 15.53 -14.65
C ILE A 245 6.14 15.66 -14.74
N TRP A 246 5.60 16.66 -14.08
CA TRP A 246 4.16 16.76 -13.83
C TRP A 246 3.42 17.50 -14.93
N LYS A 247 4.11 18.29 -15.77
CA LYS A 247 3.54 18.95 -16.95
C LYS A 247 2.26 19.75 -16.65
N PHE A 248 2.22 20.47 -15.52
CA PHE A 248 1.01 21.13 -15.00
C PHE A 248 0.28 22.01 -16.03
N LYS A 249 1.03 22.71 -16.90
CA LYS A 249 0.47 23.54 -17.98
C LYS A 249 -0.44 22.77 -18.95
N LYS A 250 -0.23 21.46 -19.11
CA LYS A 250 -0.99 20.60 -20.02
C LYS A 250 -2.19 19.89 -19.38
N TRP A 251 -2.39 20.00 -18.06
CA TRP A 251 -3.45 19.27 -17.36
C TRP A 251 -4.84 19.64 -17.90
N LYS A 252 -5.09 20.93 -18.14
CA LYS A 252 -6.38 21.40 -18.68
C LYS A 252 -6.68 20.86 -20.08
N SER A 253 -5.65 20.59 -20.89
CA SER A 253 -5.85 20.03 -22.24
C SER A 253 -6.10 18.52 -22.26
N TRP A 254 -5.88 17.83 -21.14
CA TRP A 254 -5.96 16.38 -21.04
C TRP A 254 -7.19 15.87 -20.25
N LEU A 255 -7.97 16.76 -19.65
CA LEU A 255 -9.10 16.48 -18.74
C LEU A 255 -10.41 17.04 -19.29
#